data_AF-A0A3D2QNS7-F1
#
_entry.id   AF-A0A3D2QNS7-F1
#
_cell.length_a   1.000
_cell.length_b   1.000
_cell.length_c   1.000
_cell.angle_alpha   90.00
_cell.angle_beta   90.00
_cell.angle_gamma   90.00
#
_symmetry.space_group_name_H-M   'P 1'
#
loop_
_entity.id
_entity.type
_entity.pdbx_description
1 polymer ?
#
loop_
_entity_poly.entity_id
_entity_poly.type
_entity_poly.pdbx_seq_one_letter_code
_entity_poly.pdbx_strand_id
1 'polypeptide(L)' 'MPESTPILEINLDSPVVKKIADTDDETYITDLSQVLLDQALLNEGVMLKNPADFVKRLTALLSR' A
#
# COMPACT_ATOMS: atom_id res chain seq x y z
N MET A 1 14.87 -22.36 7.73
CA MET A 1 15.55 -21.19 7.14
C MET A 1 14.83 -19.96 7.65
N PRO A 2 15.49 -18.86 8.03
CA PRO A 2 14.76 -17.65 8.43
C PRO A 2 13.92 -17.14 7.26
N GLU A 3 12.71 -16.67 7.51
CA GLU A 3 11.91 -15.99 6.49
C GLU A 3 12.64 -14.72 6.06
N SER A 4 12.85 -14.56 4.75
CA SER A 4 13.44 -13.36 4.17
C SER A 4 12.42 -12.22 4.17
N THR A 5 12.82 -11.04 4.62
CA THR A 5 12.00 -9.83 4.47
C THR A 5 11.80 -9.56 2.97
N PRO A 6 10.55 -9.48 2.48
CA PRO A 6 10.27 -9.25 1.07
C PRO A 6 10.68 -7.84 0.63
N ILE A 7 10.95 -7.66 -0.66
CA ILE A 7 11.22 -6.36 -1.29
C ILE A 7 9.92 -5.90 -1.96
N LEU A 8 9.46 -4.70 -1.62
CA LEU A 8 8.32 -4.08 -2.30
C LEU A 8 8.80 -3.40 -3.58
N GLU A 9 8.38 -3.93 -4.73
CA GLU A 9 8.63 -3.32 -6.04
C GLU A 9 7.47 -2.42 -6.45
N ILE A 10 7.78 -1.24 -7.03
CA ILE A 10 6.78 -0.26 -7.46
C ILE A 10 6.91 0.05 -8.95
N ASN A 11 5.78 0.25 -9.62
CA ASN A 11 5.74 0.72 -10.99
C ASN A 11 5.63 2.26 -11.03
N LEU A 12 6.68 2.93 -11.51
CA LEU A 12 6.75 4.40 -11.62
C LEU A 12 5.70 4.99 -12.57
N ASP A 13 5.19 4.21 -13.52
CA ASP A 13 4.15 4.66 -14.44
C ASP A 13 2.74 4.61 -13.83
N SER A 14 2.58 3.93 -12.69
CA SER A 14 1.31 3.82 -12.00
C SER A 14 0.79 5.20 -11.59
N PRO A 15 -0.47 5.55 -11.92
CA PRO A 15 -1.09 6.80 -11.46
C PRO A 15 -1.06 6.95 -9.93
N VAL A 16 -1.08 5.84 -9.19
CA VAL A 16 -1.01 5.84 -7.72
C VAL A 16 0.35 6.28 -7.22
N VAL A 17 1.43 5.80 -7.84
CA VAL A 17 2.82 6.17 -7.46
C VAL A 17 3.08 7.64 -7.78
N LYS A 18 2.58 8.13 -8.92
CA LYS A 18 2.67 9.56 -9.28
C LYS A 18 1.94 10.45 -8.25
N LYS A 19 0.74 10.05 -7.81
CA LYS A 19 0.01 10.78 -6.74
C LYS A 19 0.77 10.86 -5.42
N ILE A 20 1.54 9.82 -5.06
CA ILE A 20 2.43 9.86 -3.87
C ILE A 20 3.57 10.87 -4.08
N ALA A 21 4.15 10.91 -5.28
CA ALA A 21 5.23 11.83 -5.59
C ALA A 21 4.80 13.30 -5.67
N ASP A 22 3.54 13.57 -6.02
CA ASP A 22 3.00 14.91 -6.26
C ASP A 22 2.37 15.56 -5.02
N THR A 23 2.58 15.02 -3.82
CA THR A 23 1.96 15.52 -2.58
C THR A 23 2.94 15.53 -1.41
N ASP A 24 2.76 16.50 -0.50
CA ASP A 24 3.49 16.59 0.77
C ASP A 24 2.66 16.11 1.97
N ASP A 25 1.46 15.58 1.74
CA ASP A 25 0.61 15.05 2.82
C ASP A 25 1.14 13.70 3.31
N GLU A 26 1.88 13.72 4.40
CA GLU A 26 2.47 12.54 5.03
C GLU A 26 1.43 11.44 5.36
N THR A 27 0.21 11.82 5.74
CA THR A 27 -0.84 10.85 6.05
C THR A 27 -1.32 10.17 4.78
N TYR A 28 -1.55 10.93 3.71
CA TYR A 28 -1.92 10.39 2.40
C TYR A 28 -0.85 9.46 1.85
N ILE A 29 0.42 9.89 1.91
CA ILE A 29 1.57 9.11 1.46
C ILE A 29 1.63 7.79 2.23
N THR A 30 1.50 7.84 3.56
CA THR A 30 1.54 6.66 4.43
C THR A 30 0.41 5.70 4.10
N ASP A 31 -0.83 6.18 4.01
CA ASP A 31 -1.99 5.35 3.75
C ASP A 31 -1.91 4.68 2.37
N LEU A 32 -1.52 5.43 1.34
CA LEU A 32 -1.43 4.93 -0.03
C LEU A 32 -0.28 3.94 -0.19
N SER A 33 0.87 4.20 0.46
CA SER A 33 2.01 3.27 0.50
C SER A 33 1.66 1.96 1.20
N GLN A 34 0.95 2.03 2.32
CA GLN A 34 0.51 0.84 3.05
C GLN A 34 -0.49 0.02 2.24
N VAL A 35 -1.41 0.68 1.53
CA VAL A 35 -2.35 0.00 0.62
C VAL A 35 -1.64 -0.68 -0.55
N LEU A 36 -0.58 -0.08 -1.11
CA LEU A 36 0.24 -0.71 -2.15
C LEU A 36 0.96 -1.96 -1.62
N LEU A 37 1.54 -1.88 -0.42
CA LEU A 37 2.18 -3.03 0.23
C LEU A 37 1.18 -4.16 0.49
N ASP A 38 0.03 -3.83 1.07
CA ASP A 38 -1.02 -4.81 1.38
C ASP A 38 -1.54 -5.48 0.09
N GLN A 39 -1.68 -4.74 -1.01
CA GLN A 39 -2.02 -5.32 -2.32
C GLN A 39 -0.94 -6.26 -2.85
N ALA A 40 0.34 -5.91 -2.73
CA ALA A 40 1.43 -6.77 -3.16
C ALA A 40 1.44 -8.10 -2.37
N LEU A 41 1.26 -8.04 -1.05
CA LEU A 41 1.14 -9.21 -0.19
C LEU A 41 -0.06 -10.10 -0.60
N LEU A 42 -1.22 -9.49 -0.84
CA LEU A 42 -2.41 -10.23 -1.30
C LEU A 42 -2.17 -10.92 -2.65
N ASN A 43 -1.47 -10.25 -3.59
CA ASN A 43 -1.13 -10.82 -4.90
C ASN A 43 -0.17 -12.01 -4.80
N GLU A 44 0.72 -12.01 -3.80
CA GLU A 44 1.57 -13.16 -3.48
C GLU A 44 0.85 -14.27 -2.71
N GLY A 45 -0.45 -14.10 -2.42
CA GLY A 45 -1.25 -15.05 -1.64
C GLY A 45 -0.99 -14.98 -0.13
N VAL A 46 -0.30 -13.95 0.33
CA VAL A 46 -0.05 -13.71 1.76
C VAL A 46 -1.32 -13.13 2.39
N MET A 47 -1.79 -13.76 3.47
CA MET A 47 -2.87 -13.18 4.28
C MET A 47 -2.39 -11.96 5.03
N LEU A 48 -3.15 -10.86 4.93
CA LEU A 48 -2.90 -9.67 5.72
C LEU A 48 -3.11 -9.96 7.21
N LYS A 49 -2.20 -9.45 8.03
CA LYS A 49 -2.31 -9.55 9.50
C LYS A 49 -3.57 -8.87 10.02
N ASN A 50 -3.91 -7.70 9.47
CA ASN A 50 -5.10 -6.91 9.84
C ASN A 50 -5.90 -6.48 8.59
N PRO A 51 -6.77 -7.35 8.05
CA PRO A 51 -7.59 -7.02 6.88
C PRO A 51 -8.52 -5.81 7.11
N ALA A 52 -9.00 -5.62 8.34
CA ALA A 52 -9.86 -4.49 8.70
C ALA A 52 -9.16 -3.14 8.53
N ASP A 53 -7.86 -3.06 8.87
CA ASP A 53 -7.07 -1.85 8.71
C ASP A 53 -6.84 -1.51 7.24
N PHE A 54 -6.62 -2.52 6.40
CA PHE A 54 -6.53 -2.35 4.94
C PHE A 54 -7.83 -1.77 4.37
N VAL A 55 -8.98 -2.36 4.71
CA VAL A 55 -10.29 -1.87 4.25
C VAL A 55 -10.56 -0.45 4.74
N LYS A 56 -10.20 -0.14 5.99
CA LYS A 56 -10.33 1.20 6.56
C LYS A 56 -9.49 2.23 5.78
N ARG A 57 -8.22 1.96 5.51
CA ARG A 57 -7.34 2.84 4.71
C ARG A 57 -7.87 3.01 3.30
N LEU A 58 -8.24 1.91 2.64
CA LEU A 58 -8.79 1.94 1.29
C LEU A 58 -10.06 2.81 1.23
N THR A 59 -10.96 2.65 2.20
CA THR A 59 -12.20 3.44 2.28
C THR A 59 -11.89 4.92 2.50
N ALA A 60 -10.99 5.25 3.42
CA ALA A 60 -10.59 6.62 3.70
C ALA A 60 -10.01 7.31 2.46
N LEU A 61 -9.19 6.61 1.68
CA LEU A 61 -8.61 7.10 0.43
C LEU A 61 -9.65 7.30 -0.68
N LEU A 62 -10.68 6.45 -0.75
CA LEU A 62 -11.76 6.56 -1.74
C LEU A 62 -12.76 7.69 -1.42
N SER A 63 -12.94 8.01 -0.15
CA SER A 63 -13.84 9.07 0.31
C SER A 63 -13.24 10.47 0.31
N ARG A 64 -12.00 10.60 -0.18
CA ARG A 64 -11.19 11.81 -0.11
C ARG A 64 -11.37 12.71 -1.32
#